data_AF-A0A401NKU7-F1
#
_entry.id   AF-A0A401NKU7-F1
#
_cell.length_a   1.000
_cell.length_b   1.000
_cell.length_c   1.000
_cell.angle_alpha   90.00
_cell.angle_beta   90.00
_cell.angle_gamma   90.00
#
_symmetry.space_group_name_H-M   'P 1'
#
loop_
_entity.id
_entity.type
_entity.pdbx_description
1 polymer ?
#
loop_
_entity_poly.entity_id
_entity_poly.type
_entity_poly.pdbx_seq_one_letter_code
_entity_poly.pdbx_strand_id
1 'polypeptide(L)'
;MTSVDSGTMSSVNSETMISVDSENMTSVDCEIMTSVNSETVTSVDSETVTSVNSETMTLVNSETMNSVDSETTMTSVDSETMTSVDSETMTSVDSETMTSVDSETMTSVNSENMTLVDSETMISVKSETMISLDSETMTSVDSENVSSGDSETVTPVDTETSVDGETLTSVDGETVTSEDGETVTSEDSETLTSVNSQTITSVDSETMISVDS
;
A
#
# COMPACT_ATOMS: atom_id res chain seq x y z
N MET A 1 -11.21 9.81 -28.97
CA MET A 1 -10.02 10.37 -29.66
C MET A 1 -8.95 9.30 -29.65
N THR A 2 -8.09 9.20 -30.67
CA THR A 2 -7.04 8.17 -30.63
C THR A 2 -5.79 8.68 -29.93
N SER A 3 -5.32 9.88 -30.25
CA SER A 3 -4.09 10.42 -29.64
C SER A 3 -4.16 11.93 -29.49
N VAL A 4 -3.67 12.46 -28.36
CA VAL A 4 -3.48 13.90 -28.14
C VAL A 4 -2.04 14.15 -27.71
N ASP A 5 -1.43 15.19 -28.29
CA ASP A 5 -0.05 15.63 -28.02
C ASP A 5 -0.07 17.16 -27.86
N SER A 6 0.32 17.66 -26.69
CA SER A 6 0.32 19.10 -26.37
C SER A 6 1.24 19.40 -25.19
N GLY A 7 2.07 20.45 -25.21
CA GLY A 7 2.88 20.81 -24.04
C GLY A 7 2.07 21.14 -22.78
N THR A 8 0.87 21.71 -22.92
CA THR A 8 -0.04 21.89 -21.78
C THR A 8 -1.47 21.55 -22.18
N MET A 9 -2.14 20.80 -21.34
CA MET A 9 -3.50 20.32 -21.53
C MET A 9 -4.37 20.69 -20.35
N SER A 10 -5.26 21.67 -20.54
CA SER A 10 -6.14 22.13 -19.47
C SER A 10 -7.29 21.18 -19.18
N SER A 11 -7.88 20.58 -20.21
CA SER A 11 -8.88 19.53 -20.07
C SER A 11 -9.06 18.78 -21.37
N VAL A 12 -9.27 17.47 -21.28
CA VAL A 12 -9.74 16.64 -22.40
C VAL A 12 -10.85 15.73 -21.91
N ASN A 13 -11.92 15.67 -22.70
CA ASN A 13 -13.03 14.74 -22.48
C ASN A 13 -13.28 13.94 -23.76
N SER A 14 -13.39 12.61 -23.63
CA SER A 14 -13.70 11.70 -24.73
C SER A 14 -14.16 10.35 -24.19
N GLU A 15 -15.07 9.62 -24.87
CA GLU A 15 -15.44 8.25 -24.46
C GLU A 15 -14.21 7.33 -24.39
N THR A 16 -13.39 7.31 -25.44
CA THR A 16 -12.15 6.51 -25.47
C THR A 16 -10.95 7.38 -25.81
N MET A 17 -9.84 7.18 -25.11
CA MET A 17 -8.52 7.73 -25.40
C MET A 17 -7.46 6.63 -25.45
N ILE A 18 -6.78 6.52 -26.60
CA ILE A 18 -5.71 5.52 -26.77
C ILE A 18 -4.39 6.06 -26.22
N SER A 19 -4.05 7.32 -26.50
CA SER A 19 -2.83 7.92 -25.95
C SER A 19 -2.97 9.41 -25.68
N VAL A 20 -2.38 9.87 -24.57
CA VAL A 20 -2.22 11.29 -24.26
C VAL A 20 -0.77 11.51 -23.88
N ASP A 21 -0.13 12.47 -24.54
CA ASP A 21 1.23 12.93 -24.24
C ASP A 21 1.18 14.45 -24.00
N SER A 22 1.68 14.89 -22.85
CA SER A 22 1.69 16.29 -22.48
C SER A 22 2.72 16.58 -21.42
N GLU A 23 3.39 17.75 -21.39
CA GLU A 23 4.24 18.07 -20.22
C GLU A 23 3.35 18.28 -18.98
N ASN A 24 2.25 19.02 -19.14
CA ASN A 24 1.37 19.39 -18.03
C ASN A 24 -0.10 19.09 -18.33
N MET A 25 -0.71 18.20 -17.54
CA MET A 25 -2.09 17.77 -17.71
C MET A 25 -2.94 18.09 -16.48
N THR A 26 -3.92 18.98 -16.64
CA THR A 26 -4.77 19.42 -15.51
C THR A 26 -5.96 18.50 -15.28
N SER A 27 -6.61 17.99 -16.32
CA SER A 27 -7.78 17.13 -16.17
C SER A 27 -8.01 16.28 -17.40
N VAL A 28 -8.24 14.99 -17.18
CA VAL A 28 -8.72 14.07 -18.20
C VAL A 28 -9.93 13.31 -17.68
N ASP A 29 -10.94 13.23 -18.53
CA ASP A 29 -12.22 12.55 -18.28
C ASP A 29 -12.54 11.65 -19.48
N CYS A 30 -12.56 10.34 -19.28
CA CYS A 30 -12.93 9.39 -20.33
C CYS A 30 -13.43 8.05 -19.80
N GLU A 31 -14.30 7.34 -20.52
CA GLU A 31 -14.67 5.98 -20.10
C GLU A 31 -13.46 5.03 -20.16
N ILE A 32 -12.68 5.08 -21.24
CA ILE A 32 -11.55 4.19 -21.45
C ILE A 32 -10.27 4.96 -21.77
N MET A 33 -9.24 4.77 -20.94
CA MET A 33 -7.90 5.28 -21.10
C MET A 33 -6.89 4.16 -21.29
N THR A 34 -6.18 4.15 -22.43
CA THR A 34 -5.12 3.16 -22.66
C THR A 34 -3.75 3.61 -22.16
N SER A 35 -3.33 4.85 -22.43
CA SER A 35 -2.05 5.36 -21.93
C SER A 35 -2.05 6.88 -21.74
N VAL A 36 -1.50 7.33 -20.62
CA VAL A 36 -1.12 8.73 -20.38
C VAL A 36 0.37 8.78 -20.07
N ASN A 37 1.06 9.75 -20.65
CA ASN A 37 2.43 10.12 -20.32
C ASN A 37 2.49 11.63 -20.10
N SER A 38 2.95 12.08 -18.92
CA SER A 38 3.05 13.51 -18.64
C SER A 38 4.03 13.84 -17.53
N GLU A 39 4.73 14.97 -17.54
CA GLU A 39 5.56 15.35 -16.37
C GLU A 39 4.67 15.59 -15.14
N THR A 40 3.53 16.25 -15.31
CA THR A 40 2.58 16.51 -14.22
C THR A 40 1.15 16.14 -14.60
N VAL A 41 0.51 15.31 -13.78
CA VAL A 41 -0.93 14.98 -13.88
C VAL A 41 -1.68 15.46 -12.63
N THR A 42 -2.58 16.42 -12.81
CA THR A 42 -3.42 16.90 -11.69
C THR A 42 -4.63 16.00 -11.46
N SER A 43 -5.31 15.55 -12.51
CA SER A 43 -6.52 14.73 -12.37
C SER A 43 -6.76 13.84 -13.58
N VAL A 44 -6.99 12.55 -13.32
CA VAL A 44 -7.51 11.57 -14.27
C VAL A 44 -8.76 10.94 -13.64
N ASP A 45 -9.84 10.91 -14.41
CA ASP A 45 -11.11 10.26 -14.07
C ASP A 45 -11.52 9.35 -15.23
N SER A 46 -11.63 8.05 -14.99
CA SER A 46 -11.98 7.10 -16.05
C SER A 46 -12.57 5.79 -15.56
N GLU A 47 -13.51 5.16 -16.26
CA GLU A 47 -13.98 3.82 -15.86
C GLU A 47 -12.84 2.78 -15.95
N THR A 48 -11.97 2.87 -16.96
CA THR A 48 -10.85 1.94 -17.12
C THR A 48 -9.57 2.64 -17.53
N VAL A 49 -8.52 2.45 -16.73
CA VAL A 49 -7.17 2.94 -17.00
C VAL A 49 -6.20 1.77 -17.18
N THR A 50 -5.57 1.70 -18.36
CA THR A 50 -4.54 0.68 -18.61
C THR A 50 -3.16 1.12 -18.13
N SER A 51 -2.78 2.38 -18.34
CA SER A 51 -1.48 2.89 -17.91
C SER A 51 -1.48 4.41 -17.76
N VAL A 52 -0.93 4.91 -16.65
CA VAL A 52 -0.56 6.31 -16.46
C VAL A 52 0.89 6.34 -15.99
N ASN A 53 1.73 7.10 -16.69
CA ASN A 53 3.08 7.41 -16.26
C ASN A 53 3.22 8.92 -16.08
N SER A 54 3.80 9.34 -14.96
CA SER A 54 4.09 10.75 -14.71
C SER A 54 5.26 10.98 -13.76
N GLU A 55 5.86 12.18 -13.73
CA GLU A 55 6.77 12.49 -12.61
C GLU A 55 5.96 12.69 -11.32
N THR A 56 4.81 13.38 -11.44
CA THR A 56 3.93 13.72 -10.31
C THR A 56 2.45 13.52 -10.64
N MET A 57 1.71 12.90 -9.73
CA MET A 57 0.26 12.75 -9.82
C MET A 57 -0.47 13.25 -8.57
N THR A 58 -1.52 14.04 -8.76
CA THR A 58 -2.35 14.51 -7.64
C THR A 58 -3.57 13.62 -7.41
N LEU A 59 -4.36 13.33 -8.45
CA LEU A 59 -5.58 12.54 -8.34
C LEU A 59 -5.71 11.60 -9.53
N VAL A 60 -5.84 10.30 -9.27
CA VAL A 60 -6.21 9.29 -10.28
C VAL A 60 -7.37 8.49 -9.73
N ASN A 61 -8.52 8.54 -10.40
CA ASN A 61 -9.71 7.77 -10.05
C ASN A 61 -10.09 6.87 -11.23
N SER A 62 -10.33 5.59 -10.95
CA SER A 62 -10.91 4.69 -11.94
C SER A 62 -11.59 3.47 -11.37
N GLU A 63 -12.63 2.91 -12.00
CA GLU A 63 -13.15 1.59 -11.54
C GLU A 63 -12.08 0.50 -11.67
N THR A 64 -11.24 0.53 -12.72
CA THR A 64 -10.17 -0.45 -12.92
C THR A 64 -8.87 0.20 -13.37
N MET A 65 -7.79 -0.03 -12.61
CA MET A 65 -6.43 0.38 -12.96
C MET A 65 -5.47 -0.80 -13.09
N ASN A 66 -4.82 -0.91 -14.26
CA ASN A 66 -3.78 -1.92 -14.48
C ASN A 66 -2.39 -1.45 -14.02
N SER A 67 -2.01 -0.20 -14.30
CA SER A 67 -0.69 0.31 -13.97
C SER A 67 -0.73 1.83 -13.80
N VAL A 68 -0.26 2.30 -12.64
CA VAL A 68 -0.06 3.72 -12.35
C VAL A 68 1.34 3.88 -11.80
N ASP A 69 2.15 4.68 -12.48
CA ASP A 69 3.59 4.81 -12.23
C ASP A 69 3.95 6.30 -12.10
N SER A 70 4.47 6.70 -10.94
CA SER A 70 4.89 8.07 -10.71
C SER A 70 6.32 8.15 -10.21
N GLU A 71 7.21 8.82 -10.93
CA GLU A 71 8.63 8.86 -10.55
C GLU A 71 8.87 9.46 -9.16
N THR A 72 8.03 10.41 -8.70
CA THR A 72 8.29 11.11 -7.43
C THR A 72 7.13 11.07 -6.43
N THR A 73 5.89 11.36 -6.86
CA THR A 73 4.80 11.52 -5.89
C THR A 73 3.43 11.23 -6.47
N MET A 74 2.69 10.38 -5.77
CA MET A 74 1.24 10.24 -5.87
C MET A 74 0.53 10.73 -4.61
N THR A 75 -0.37 11.70 -4.78
CA THR A 75 -1.15 12.21 -3.63
C THR A 75 -2.38 11.34 -3.33
N SER A 76 -3.13 10.92 -4.35
CA SER A 76 -4.35 10.13 -4.16
C SER A 76 -4.64 9.26 -5.37
N VAL A 77 -4.79 7.97 -5.12
CA VAL A 77 -5.15 6.95 -6.11
C VAL A 77 -6.33 6.15 -5.57
N ASP A 78 -7.41 6.08 -6.34
CA ASP A 78 -8.70 5.48 -5.92
C ASP A 78 -9.25 4.58 -7.03
N SER A 79 -9.51 3.30 -6.72
CA SER A 79 -10.10 2.36 -7.68
C SER A 79 -10.74 1.15 -7.07
N GLU A 80 -11.80 0.58 -7.66
CA GLU A 80 -12.30 -0.73 -7.21
C GLU A 80 -11.23 -1.82 -7.38
N THR A 81 -10.44 -1.80 -8.46
CA THR A 81 -9.39 -2.80 -8.71
C THR A 81 -8.09 -2.17 -9.18
N MET A 82 -7.01 -2.39 -8.43
CA MET A 82 -5.65 -2.00 -8.79
C MET A 82 -4.71 -3.19 -8.95
N THR A 83 -4.06 -3.27 -10.11
CA THR A 83 -3.06 -4.33 -10.36
C THR A 83 -1.65 -3.90 -9.94
N SER A 84 -1.21 -2.70 -10.28
CA SER A 84 0.14 -2.22 -9.98
C SER A 84 0.15 -0.71 -9.78
N VAL A 85 0.72 -0.26 -8.66
CA VAL A 85 0.91 1.16 -8.33
C VAL A 85 2.34 1.33 -7.82
N ASP A 86 3.10 2.25 -8.42
CA ASP A 86 4.53 2.46 -8.10
C ASP A 86 4.88 3.94 -8.00
N SER A 87 5.55 4.36 -6.92
CA SER A 87 6.07 5.73 -6.76
C SER A 87 7.02 5.87 -5.58
N GLU A 88 8.03 6.74 -5.65
CA GLU A 88 8.85 7.10 -4.47
C GLU A 88 8.00 7.53 -3.25
N THR A 89 6.89 8.24 -3.44
CA THR A 89 6.04 8.68 -2.33
C THR A 89 4.56 8.55 -2.67
N MET A 90 3.82 7.84 -1.82
CA MET A 90 2.36 7.73 -1.89
C MET A 90 1.70 8.26 -0.62
N THR A 91 0.77 9.19 -0.78
CA THR A 91 0.03 9.75 0.38
C THR A 91 -1.24 8.95 0.70
N SER A 92 -2.03 8.59 -0.32
CA SER A 92 -3.28 7.86 -0.13
C SER A 92 -3.55 6.93 -1.31
N VAL A 93 -3.76 5.65 -1.02
CA VAL A 93 -4.13 4.62 -2.00
C VAL A 93 -5.32 3.85 -1.44
N ASP A 94 -6.44 3.84 -2.16
CA ASP A 94 -7.70 3.20 -1.73
C ASP A 94 -8.24 2.28 -2.82
N SER A 95 -8.57 1.03 -2.47
CA SER A 95 -9.15 0.06 -3.41
C SER A 95 -9.92 -1.06 -2.78
N GLU A 96 -10.91 -1.66 -3.44
CA GLU A 96 -11.43 -2.96 -2.97
C GLU A 96 -10.39 -4.07 -3.11
N THR A 97 -9.60 -4.06 -4.20
CA THR A 97 -8.57 -5.08 -4.45
C THR A 97 -7.27 -4.48 -4.97
N MET A 98 -6.17 -4.68 -4.25
CA MET A 98 -4.82 -4.33 -4.65
C MET A 98 -3.94 -5.57 -4.85
N THR A 99 -3.31 -5.68 -6.02
CA THR A 99 -2.37 -6.78 -6.29
C THR A 99 -0.93 -6.43 -5.91
N SER A 100 -0.43 -5.25 -6.30
CA SER A 100 0.95 -4.83 -6.02
C SER A 100 1.01 -3.32 -5.80
N VAL A 101 1.60 -2.91 -4.69
CA VAL A 101 1.91 -1.51 -4.38
C VAL A 101 3.36 -1.43 -3.92
N ASP A 102 4.15 -0.56 -4.54
CA ASP A 102 5.58 -0.38 -4.25
C ASP A 102 5.90 1.11 -4.07
N SER A 103 6.64 1.48 -3.03
CA SER A 103 6.99 2.87 -2.76
C SER A 103 8.10 3.02 -1.72
N GLU A 104 8.98 4.02 -1.80
CA GLU A 104 9.88 4.30 -0.67
C GLU A 104 9.09 4.76 0.57
N THR A 105 7.99 5.50 0.40
CA THR A 105 7.16 5.96 1.53
C THR A 105 5.67 5.86 1.23
N MET A 106 4.92 5.19 2.10
CA MET A 106 3.46 5.14 2.06
C MET A 106 2.82 5.68 3.34
N THR A 107 1.96 6.69 3.19
CA THR A 107 1.28 7.30 4.34
C THR A 107 -0.02 6.57 4.71
N SER A 108 -0.86 6.24 3.73
CA SER A 108 -2.14 5.57 3.96
C SER A 108 -2.47 4.65 2.80
N VAL A 109 -2.65 3.36 3.10
CA VAL A 109 -3.10 2.34 2.14
C VAL A 109 -4.31 1.63 2.73
N ASN A 110 -5.41 1.58 1.99
CA ASN A 110 -6.65 0.97 2.44
C ASN A 110 -7.22 0.03 1.37
N SER A 111 -7.45 -1.24 1.72
CA SER A 111 -8.09 -2.16 0.78
C SER A 111 -8.83 -3.30 1.44
N GLU A 112 -9.92 -3.81 0.86
CA GLU A 112 -10.47 -5.08 1.36
C GLU A 112 -9.44 -6.22 1.20
N ASN A 113 -8.74 -6.27 0.06
CA ASN A 113 -7.74 -7.31 -0.22
C ASN A 113 -6.43 -6.74 -0.78
N MET A 114 -5.32 -7.01 -0.10
CA MET A 114 -3.96 -6.71 -0.57
C MET A 114 -3.15 -7.98 -0.79
N THR A 115 -2.49 -8.08 -1.95
CA THR A 115 -1.60 -9.22 -2.23
C THR A 115 -0.15 -8.93 -1.88
N LEU A 116 0.45 -7.89 -2.46
CA LEU A 116 1.83 -7.48 -2.19
C LEU A 116 1.88 -5.98 -1.93
N VAL A 117 2.49 -5.60 -0.81
CA VAL A 117 2.80 -4.21 -0.49
C VAL A 117 4.24 -4.15 0.01
N ASP A 118 5.05 -3.34 -0.64
CA ASP A 118 6.48 -3.16 -0.34
C ASP A 118 6.76 -1.66 -0.13
N SER A 119 7.46 -1.32 0.95
CA SER A 119 7.94 0.05 1.16
C SER A 119 8.98 0.19 2.24
N GLU A 120 9.98 1.08 2.09
CA GLU A 120 10.88 1.39 3.21
C GLU A 120 10.11 1.92 4.44
N THR A 121 9.03 2.70 4.24
CA THR A 121 8.23 3.25 5.35
C THR A 121 6.74 3.18 5.07
N MET A 122 6.02 2.44 5.92
CA MET A 122 4.55 2.41 5.96
C MET A 122 3.99 3.04 7.24
N ILE A 123 3.17 4.08 7.10
CA ILE A 123 2.58 4.77 8.25
C ILE A 123 1.24 4.15 8.68
N SER A 124 0.34 3.89 7.74
CA SER A 124 -0.96 3.27 8.03
C SER A 124 -1.40 2.37 6.89
N VAL A 125 -1.61 1.10 7.20
CA VAL A 125 -2.12 0.08 6.29
C VAL A 125 -3.35 -0.56 6.91
N LYS A 126 -4.44 -0.63 6.14
CA LYS A 126 -5.69 -1.25 6.56
C LYS A 126 -6.18 -2.22 5.52
N SER A 127 -6.49 -3.44 5.95
CA SER A 127 -7.12 -4.39 5.05
C SER A 127 -7.84 -5.54 5.74
N GLU A 128 -8.91 -6.08 5.14
CA GLU A 128 -9.48 -7.33 5.66
C GLU A 128 -8.50 -8.50 5.45
N THR A 129 -7.82 -8.55 4.30
CA THR A 129 -6.86 -9.62 3.98
C THR A 129 -5.59 -9.06 3.34
N MET A 130 -4.44 -9.36 3.95
CA MET A 130 -3.10 -9.08 3.43
C MET A 130 -2.30 -10.37 3.26
N ILE A 131 -1.77 -10.60 2.06
CA ILE A 131 -0.94 -11.79 1.79
C ILE A 131 0.51 -11.52 2.17
N SER A 132 1.11 -10.44 1.67
CA SER A 132 2.50 -10.06 1.95
C SER A 132 2.63 -8.57 2.19
N LEU A 133 3.26 -8.23 3.29
CA LEU A 133 3.72 -6.88 3.62
C LEU A 133 5.23 -6.91 3.88
N ASP A 134 5.99 -6.01 3.28
CA ASP A 134 7.42 -5.85 3.55
C ASP A 134 7.74 -4.38 3.77
N SER A 135 8.41 -4.06 4.87
CA SER A 135 8.86 -2.69 5.14
C SER A 135 9.93 -2.57 6.19
N GLU A 136 10.92 -1.67 6.05
CA GLU A 136 11.84 -1.39 7.15
C GLU A 136 11.10 -0.84 8.38
N THR A 137 10.07 -0.01 8.18
CA THR A 137 9.30 0.60 9.28
C THR A 137 7.80 0.60 9.02
N MET A 138 7.04 -0.10 9.86
CA MET A 138 5.58 -0.07 9.91
C MET A 138 5.06 0.61 11.18
N THR A 139 4.22 1.64 11.04
CA THR A 139 3.67 2.40 12.18
C THR A 139 2.22 2.04 12.53
N SER A 140 1.43 1.47 11.63
CA SER A 140 0.07 1.05 11.98
C SER A 140 -0.42 0.08 10.94
N VAL A 141 -0.64 -1.15 11.36
CA VAL A 141 -1.19 -2.21 10.51
C VAL A 141 -2.42 -2.75 11.20
N ASP A 142 -3.56 -2.69 10.52
CA ASP A 142 -4.87 -3.15 11.01
C ASP A 142 -5.45 -4.12 9.98
N SER A 143 -5.58 -5.39 10.36
CA SER A 143 -6.14 -6.41 9.47
C SER A 143 -6.70 -7.65 10.15
N GLU A 144 -7.77 -8.17 9.58
CA GLU A 144 -8.31 -9.47 10.02
C GLU A 144 -7.39 -10.63 9.66
N ASN A 145 -6.61 -10.56 8.58
CA ASN A 145 -5.73 -11.65 8.16
C ASN A 145 -4.47 -11.12 7.49
N VAL A 146 -3.30 -11.40 8.08
CA VAL A 146 -1.97 -11.23 7.48
C VAL A 146 -1.28 -12.59 7.33
N SER A 147 -0.98 -13.01 6.09
CA SER A 147 -0.31 -14.31 5.86
C SER A 147 1.21 -14.25 6.09
N SER A 148 1.84 -13.13 5.75
CA SER A 148 3.25 -12.85 6.02
C SER A 148 3.47 -11.34 6.05
N GLY A 149 4.16 -10.88 7.07
CA GLY A 149 4.66 -9.51 7.17
C GLY A 149 6.09 -9.55 7.68
N ASP A 150 7.00 -8.81 7.06
CA ASP A 150 8.38 -8.65 7.51
C ASP A 150 8.70 -7.17 7.72
N SER A 151 9.38 -6.86 8.83
CA SER A 151 9.84 -5.51 9.11
C SER A 151 10.89 -5.42 10.21
N GLU A 152 11.82 -4.48 10.09
CA GLU A 152 12.73 -4.19 11.21
C GLU A 152 11.97 -3.60 12.41
N THR A 153 10.95 -2.77 12.18
CA THR A 153 10.19 -2.11 13.25
C THR A 153 8.70 -2.07 12.93
N VAL A 154 7.88 -2.67 13.81
CA VAL A 154 6.40 -2.63 13.72
C VAL A 154 5.78 -2.07 15.00
N THR A 155 5.17 -0.87 14.92
CA THR A 155 4.59 -0.20 16.10
C THR A 155 3.41 0.75 15.81
N PRO A 156 2.15 0.50 16.25
CA PRO A 156 1.55 -0.77 16.67
C PRO A 156 1.01 -1.64 15.51
N VAL A 157 0.76 -2.92 15.82
CA VAL A 157 0.03 -3.86 14.97
C VAL A 157 -1.22 -4.37 15.70
N ASP A 158 -2.34 -4.39 14.97
CA ASP A 158 -3.63 -4.98 15.38
C ASP A 158 -4.02 -6.00 14.30
N THR A 159 -3.67 -7.28 14.52
CA THR A 159 -3.90 -8.35 13.55
C THR A 159 -4.28 -9.66 14.21
N GLU A 160 -5.19 -10.43 13.59
CA GLU A 160 -5.53 -11.77 14.10
C GLU A 160 -4.40 -12.79 13.85
N THR A 161 -3.48 -12.47 12.95
CA THR A 161 -2.41 -13.38 12.54
C THR A 161 -1.02 -12.72 12.55
N SER A 162 -0.01 -13.58 12.39
CA SER A 162 1.42 -13.33 12.51
C SER A 162 1.95 -12.17 11.64
N VAL A 163 2.75 -11.30 12.27
CA VAL A 163 3.69 -10.36 11.64
C VAL A 163 5.04 -10.57 12.30
N ASP A 164 6.11 -10.74 11.51
CA ASP A 164 7.47 -10.89 12.00
C ASP A 164 8.22 -9.56 12.00
N GLY A 165 9.22 -9.45 12.88
CA GLY A 165 10.09 -8.28 12.93
C GLY A 165 11.05 -8.21 14.10
N GLU A 166 12.09 -7.38 13.95
CA GLU A 166 13.15 -7.24 14.95
C GLU A 166 12.64 -6.52 16.21
N THR A 167 11.87 -5.45 16.02
CA THR A 167 11.18 -4.72 17.08
C THR A 167 9.69 -4.76 16.82
N LEU A 168 8.96 -5.54 17.62
CA LEU A 168 7.52 -5.71 17.47
C LEU A 168 6.77 -5.20 18.70
N THR A 169 5.80 -4.29 18.49
CA THR A 169 4.83 -3.90 19.51
C THR A 169 3.40 -4.15 19.02
N SER A 170 2.73 -5.15 19.61
CA SER A 170 1.32 -5.51 19.32
C SER A 170 0.42 -5.00 20.44
N VAL A 171 -0.74 -4.46 20.08
CA VAL A 171 -1.73 -3.94 21.05
C VAL A 171 -2.95 -4.85 21.18
N ASP A 172 -3.33 -5.53 20.11
CA ASP A 172 -4.40 -6.54 20.11
C ASP A 172 -4.11 -7.58 19.02
N GLY A 173 -4.16 -8.87 19.34
CA GLY A 173 -4.01 -9.91 18.32
C GLY A 173 -4.15 -11.34 18.82
N GLU A 174 -4.85 -12.20 18.07
CA GLU A 174 -5.00 -13.60 18.46
C GLU A 174 -3.64 -14.33 18.51
N THR A 175 -2.80 -14.17 17.48
CA THR A 175 -1.49 -14.83 17.42
C THR A 175 -0.37 -13.88 17.00
N VAL A 176 0.55 -13.62 17.92
CA VAL A 176 1.78 -12.85 17.67
C VAL A 176 2.97 -13.81 17.60
N THR A 177 3.77 -13.72 16.54
CA THR A 177 4.96 -14.56 16.35
C THR A 177 6.16 -13.72 15.99
N SER A 178 7.34 -14.02 16.55
CA SER A 178 8.60 -13.37 16.17
C SER A 178 9.71 -14.38 16.03
N GLU A 179 10.48 -14.30 14.95
CA GLU A 179 11.73 -15.03 14.75
C GLU A 179 12.91 -14.06 14.84
N ASP A 180 13.92 -14.38 15.66
CA ASP A 180 15.16 -13.60 15.83
C ASP A 180 14.98 -12.13 16.30
N GLY A 181 13.82 -11.78 16.87
CA GLY A 181 13.54 -10.40 17.32
C GLY A 181 14.38 -9.88 18.50
N GLU A 182 14.86 -8.64 18.42
CA GLU A 182 15.53 -7.96 19.53
C GLU A 182 14.56 -7.66 20.68
N THR A 183 13.37 -7.15 20.37
CA THR A 183 12.35 -6.79 21.37
C THR A 183 10.95 -7.12 20.88
N VAL A 184 10.22 -7.89 21.69
CA VAL A 184 8.81 -8.24 21.45
C VAL A 184 7.97 -7.77 22.62
N THR A 185 6.99 -6.90 22.36
CA THR A 185 6.01 -6.46 23.35
C THR A 185 4.59 -6.76 22.88
N SER A 186 3.81 -7.52 23.67
CA SER A 186 2.37 -7.70 23.43
C SER A 186 1.54 -7.19 24.61
N GLU A 187 0.51 -6.43 24.30
CA GLU A 187 -0.64 -6.19 25.17
C GLU A 187 -1.82 -6.97 24.57
N ASP A 188 -2.57 -7.71 25.40
CA ASP A 188 -3.78 -8.46 25.03
C ASP A 188 -3.62 -9.39 23.79
N SER A 189 -3.02 -10.59 23.98
CA SER A 189 -2.93 -11.60 22.91
C SER A 189 -3.32 -13.00 23.37
N GLU A 190 -4.00 -13.80 22.54
CA GLU A 190 -4.30 -15.19 22.93
C GLU A 190 -3.01 -16.03 22.98
N THR A 191 -2.17 -15.90 21.95
CA THR A 191 -0.91 -16.64 21.83
C THR A 191 0.24 -15.73 21.42
N LEU A 192 1.30 -15.68 22.24
CA LEU A 192 2.59 -15.13 21.87
C LEU A 192 3.61 -16.25 21.69
N THR A 193 4.21 -16.33 20.49
CA THR A 193 5.33 -17.21 20.20
C THR A 193 6.57 -16.40 19.83
N SER A 194 7.72 -16.76 20.40
CA SER A 194 8.97 -16.07 20.10
C SER A 194 10.11 -17.08 20.05
N VAL A 195 10.93 -16.97 19.00
CA VAL A 195 12.11 -17.82 18.77
C VAL A 195 13.34 -16.92 18.76
N ASN A 196 14.31 -17.23 19.62
CA ASN A 196 15.58 -16.50 19.79
C ASN A 196 15.46 -15.00 20.13
N SER A 197 14.34 -14.53 20.70
CA SER A 197 14.23 -13.10 21.04
C SER A 197 14.97 -12.70 22.32
N GLN A 198 15.61 -11.53 22.31
CA GLN A 198 16.39 -11.07 23.47
C GLN A 198 15.49 -10.57 24.62
N THR A 199 14.46 -9.81 24.29
CA THR A 199 13.53 -9.23 25.27
C THR A 199 12.09 -9.53 24.87
N ILE A 200 11.33 -10.15 25.79
CA ILE A 200 9.90 -10.42 25.61
C ILE A 200 9.15 -9.82 26.79
N THR A 201 8.21 -8.92 26.53
CA THR A 201 7.26 -8.42 27.53
C THR A 201 5.83 -8.68 27.07
N SER A 202 5.04 -9.30 27.93
CA SER A 202 3.62 -9.56 27.64
C SER A 202 2.78 -9.08 28.81
N VAL A 203 1.65 -8.45 28.48
CA VAL A 203 0.58 -8.10 29.39
C VAL A 203 -0.68 -8.80 28.89
N ASP A 204 -1.31 -9.56 29.79
CA ASP A 204 -2.58 -10.28 29.55
C ASP A 204 -2.55 -11.27 28.36
N SER A 205 -1.44 -11.96 28.13
CA SER A 205 -1.41 -13.05 27.15
C SER A 205 -1.83 -14.39 27.75
N GLU A 206 -2.73 -15.13 27.09
CA GLU A 206 -3.20 -16.42 27.59
C GLU A 206 -2.12 -17.51 27.50
N THR A 207 -1.41 -17.55 26.36
CA THR A 207 -0.36 -18.52 26.07
C THR A 207 0.94 -17.83 25.66
N MET A 208 2.04 -18.22 26.29
CA MET A 208 3.39 -17.71 26.00
C MET A 208 4.33 -18.88 25.68
N ILE A 209 4.92 -18.88 24.49
CA ILE A 209 5.91 -19.88 24.05
C ILE A 209 7.19 -19.15 23.67
N SER A 210 8.26 -19.40 24.42
CA SER A 210 9.60 -18.92 24.06
C SER A 210 10.55 -20.09 23.80
N VAL A 211 11.28 -20.03 22.70
CA VAL A 211 12.30 -21.01 22.30
C VAL A 211 13.62 -20.29 22.15
N ASP A 212 14.60 -20.63 22.98
CA ASP A 212 15.97 -20.10 22.93
C ASP A 212 16.93 -21.27 22.65
N SER A 213 18.00 -21.01 21.89
CA SER A 213 18.96 -22.03 21.40
C SER A 213 20.18 -22.21 22.30
#